data_AF-A0A226DQ47-F1
#
_entry.id   AF-A0A226DQ47-F1
#
_cell.length_a   1.000
_cell.length_b   1.000
_cell.length_c   1.000
_cell.angle_alpha   90.00
_cell.angle_beta   90.00
_cell.angle_gamma   90.00
#
_symmetry.space_group_name_H-M   'P 1'
#
loop_
_entity.id
_entity.type
_entity.pdbx_description
1 polymer ?
#
loop_
_entity_poly.entity_id
_entity_poly.type
_entity_poly.pdbx_seq_one_letter_code
_entity_poly.pdbx_strand_id
1 'polypeptide(L)'
;MAVEISLIYFSWVKKDTVLLINSCLQIEGDYPEKGLPIVHAYFINLIYLSVGALVTMPLTVIIMVLYCPCIPPILSSFLYVECRSWDDAPQMRFMLKALLTSLSYYFAAVASAATFFLVVVIFIYPLEVKIMLLGAIKRKFHEREVFQSPYLVTYRIIQLLSNMQNAVLGIPIMQVIIGSVTLTESLALYILITSASALPPQFLLSLSIFAVYMFIVIVGPFKLAANPYQKSVELLGLLKSLNGSKWSKRSVMSFPSSKLSLGDGK
;
A
#
# COMPACT_ATOMS: atom_id res chain seq x y z
N MET A 1 -12.31 -14.46 -4.91
CA MET A 1 -12.29 -13.61 -6.12
C MET A 1 -11.20 -12.54 -6.11
N ALA A 2 -11.27 -11.46 -5.32
CA ALA A 2 -10.25 -10.38 -5.37
C ALA A 2 -8.83 -10.88 -5.08
N VAL A 3 -8.65 -11.71 -4.04
CA VAL A 3 -7.35 -12.33 -3.70
C VAL A 3 -6.84 -13.22 -4.84
N GLU A 4 -7.71 -14.01 -5.47
CA GLU A 4 -7.32 -14.90 -6.57
C GLU A 4 -6.89 -14.12 -7.82
N ILE A 5 -7.63 -13.06 -8.17
CA ILE A 5 -7.27 -12.16 -9.28
C ILE A 5 -5.91 -11.53 -9.01
N SER A 6 -5.67 -11.06 -7.78
CA SER A 6 -4.38 -10.50 -7.38
C SER A 6 -3.26 -11.54 -7.48
N LEU A 7 -3.47 -12.78 -7.02
CA LEU A 7 -2.47 -13.84 -7.10
C LEU A 7 -2.13 -14.23 -8.55
N ILE A 8 -3.15 -14.36 -9.41
CA ILE A 8 -2.96 -14.65 -10.84
C ILE A 8 -2.19 -13.51 -11.50
N TYR A 9 -2.59 -12.27 -11.25
CA TYR A 9 -1.90 -11.10 -11.79
C TYR A 9 -0.44 -11.07 -11.32
N PHE A 10 -0.17 -11.31 -10.04
CA PHE A 10 1.19 -11.34 -9.52
C PHE A 10 2.06 -12.42 -10.10
N SER A 11 1.49 -13.58 -10.39
CA SER A 11 2.18 -14.64 -11.13
C SER A 11 2.64 -14.12 -12.50
N TRP A 12 1.81 -13.31 -13.16
CA TRP A 12 2.09 -12.72 -14.46
C TRP A 12 3.16 -11.62 -14.40
N VAL A 13 3.07 -10.69 -13.45
CA VAL A 13 4.04 -9.57 -13.29
C VAL A 13 5.24 -9.89 -12.39
N LYS A 14 5.46 -11.17 -12.07
CA LYS A 14 6.53 -11.61 -11.16
C LYS A 14 7.91 -11.10 -11.58
N LYS A 15 8.23 -11.18 -12.87
CA LYS A 15 9.54 -10.76 -13.41
C LYS A 15 9.76 -9.26 -13.22
N ASP A 16 8.77 -8.46 -13.56
CA ASP A 16 8.83 -7.00 -13.44
C ASP A 16 8.86 -6.55 -11.99
N THR A 17 8.14 -7.25 -11.11
CA THR A 17 8.15 -7.01 -9.66
C THR A 17 9.53 -7.27 -9.06
N VAL A 18 10.17 -8.39 -9.40
CA VAL A 18 11.53 -8.71 -8.95
C VAL A 18 12.54 -7.70 -9.49
N LEU A 19 12.41 -7.31 -10.76
CA LEU A 19 13.27 -6.29 -11.37
C LEU A 19 13.13 -4.94 -10.66
N LEU A 20 11.90 -4.52 -10.36
CA LEU A 20 11.61 -3.27 -9.64
C LEU A 20 12.26 -3.27 -8.26
N ILE A 21 12.08 -4.34 -7.47
CA ILE A 21 12.62 -4.45 -6.11
C ILE A 21 14.16 -4.50 -6.14
N ASN A 22 14.75 -5.29 -7.02
CA ASN A 22 16.22 -5.37 -7.14
C ASN A 22 16.83 -4.03 -7.57
N SER A 23 16.16 -3.30 -8.46
CA SER A 23 16.59 -1.95 -8.86
C SER A 23 16.53 -0.97 -7.68
N CYS A 24 15.49 -1.04 -6.85
CA CYS A 24 15.38 -0.24 -5.63
C CYS A 24 16.51 -0.55 -4.65
N LEU A 25 16.77 -1.84 -4.39
CA LEU A 25 17.84 -2.29 -3.50
C LEU A 25 19.24 -1.86 -3.99
N GLN A 26 19.49 -1.96 -5.30
CA GLN A 26 20.74 -1.52 -5.89
C GLN A 26 20.94 -0.01 -5.71
N ILE A 27 19.89 0.79 -5.98
CA ILE A 27 19.93 2.24 -5.77
C ILE A 27 20.18 2.58 -4.30
N GLU A 28 19.53 1.88 -3.37
CA GLU A 28 19.73 2.08 -1.94
C GLU A 28 21.19 1.79 -1.53
N GLY A 29 21.80 0.74 -2.09
CA GLY A 29 23.21 0.42 -1.87
C GLY A 29 24.19 1.44 -2.48
N ASP A 30 23.89 1.97 -3.66
CA ASP A 30 24.73 2.96 -4.36
C ASP A 30 24.65 4.36 -3.71
N TYR A 31 23.60 4.64 -2.95
CA TYR A 31 23.37 5.93 -2.30
C TYR A 31 23.28 5.77 -0.77
N PRO A 32 24.39 5.49 -0.06
CA PRO A 32 24.41 5.36 1.41
C PRO A 32 24.16 6.69 2.14
N GLU A 33 23.77 7.76 1.43
CA GLU A 33 23.48 9.05 2.04
C GLU A 33 22.34 8.88 3.04
N LYS A 34 22.59 9.29 4.30
CA LYS A 34 21.57 9.34 5.34
C LYS A 34 20.35 10.10 4.80
N GLY A 35 19.24 9.38 4.62
CA GLY A 35 17.98 9.94 4.13
C GLY A 35 17.52 11.12 5.00
N LEU A 36 16.54 11.88 4.49
CA LEU A 36 15.91 12.94 5.30
C LEU A 36 15.25 12.29 6.53
N PRO A 37 15.67 12.63 7.77
CA PRO A 37 15.22 11.93 8.97
C PRO A 37 13.70 11.96 9.16
N ILE A 38 13.07 13.06 8.75
CA ILE A 38 11.62 13.25 8.81
C ILE A 38 10.87 12.28 7.88
N VAL A 39 11.42 12.02 6.69
CA VAL A 39 10.79 11.13 5.71
C VAL A 39 10.86 9.70 6.22
N HIS A 40 12.03 9.24 6.66
CA HIS A 40 12.19 7.90 7.23
C HIS A 40 11.31 7.65 8.45
N ALA A 41 11.16 8.62 9.37
CA ALA A 41 10.32 8.45 10.55
C ALA A 41 8.86 8.13 10.18
N TYR A 42 8.32 8.79 9.15
CA TYR A 42 6.97 8.51 8.67
C TYR A 42 6.85 7.11 8.06
N PHE A 43 7.81 6.69 7.23
CA PHE A 43 7.83 5.35 6.64
C PHE A 43 7.95 4.25 7.70
N ILE A 44 8.82 4.43 8.69
CA ILE A 44 8.98 3.50 9.81
C ILE A 44 7.66 3.36 10.58
N ASN A 45 6.97 4.47 10.88
CA ASN A 45 5.66 4.43 11.54
C ASN A 45 4.62 3.69 10.70
N LEU A 46 4.60 3.91 9.38
CA LEU A 46 3.69 3.23 8.46
C LEU A 46 3.97 1.72 8.37
N ILE A 47 5.26 1.32 8.37
CA ILE A 47 5.68 -0.08 8.40
C ILE A 47 5.26 -0.71 9.73
N TYR A 48 5.51 -0.06 10.86
CA TYR A 48 5.11 -0.55 12.19
C TYR A 48 3.59 -0.77 12.27
N LEU A 49 2.82 0.20 11.76
CA LEU A 49 1.36 0.08 11.68
C LEU A 49 0.93 -1.09 10.78
N SER A 50 1.60 -1.26 9.63
CA SER A 50 1.29 -2.32 8.67
C SER A 50 1.62 -3.71 9.23
N VAL A 51 2.72 -3.84 9.98
CA VAL A 51 3.08 -5.08 10.71
C VAL A 51 2.07 -5.33 11.84
N GLY A 52 1.66 -4.29 12.56
CA GLY A 52 0.58 -4.37 13.54
C GLY A 52 -0.71 -4.92 12.92
N ALA A 53 -1.11 -4.40 11.76
CA ALA A 53 -2.28 -4.89 11.01
C ALA A 53 -2.10 -6.35 10.56
N LEU A 54 -0.91 -6.72 10.07
CA LEU A 54 -0.59 -8.09 9.64
C LEU A 54 -0.85 -9.13 10.74
N VAL A 55 -0.53 -8.78 12.00
CA VAL A 55 -0.71 -9.67 13.16
C VAL A 55 -2.11 -9.56 13.77
N THR A 56 -2.65 -8.34 13.90
CA THR A 56 -3.95 -8.11 14.56
C THR A 56 -5.12 -8.64 13.73
N MET A 57 -5.09 -8.53 12.40
CA MET A 57 -6.15 -9.02 11.52
C MET A 57 -6.49 -10.51 11.75
N PRO A 58 -5.56 -11.46 11.60
CA PRO A 58 -5.88 -12.87 11.80
C PRO A 58 -6.27 -13.20 13.25
N LEU A 59 -5.74 -12.47 14.24
CA LEU A 59 -6.14 -12.63 15.65
C LEU A 59 -7.60 -12.19 15.88
N THR A 60 -8.02 -11.07 15.31
CA THR A 60 -9.42 -10.62 15.41
C THR A 60 -10.38 -11.63 14.78
N VAL A 61 -10.00 -12.26 13.65
CA VAL A 61 -10.80 -13.32 13.02
C VAL A 61 -10.93 -14.53 13.93
N ILE A 62 -9.86 -14.97 14.60
CA ILE A 62 -9.95 -16.06 15.60
C ILE A 62 -10.94 -15.70 16.70
N ILE A 63 -10.81 -14.50 17.27
CA ILE A 63 -11.69 -14.03 18.35
C ILE A 63 -13.15 -14.03 17.86
N MET A 64 -13.41 -13.51 16.65
CA MET A 64 -14.76 -13.49 16.09
C MET A 64 -15.32 -14.90 15.87
N VAL A 65 -14.54 -15.85 15.34
CA VAL A 65 -15.02 -17.24 15.16
C VAL A 65 -15.30 -17.91 16.51
N LEU A 66 -14.50 -17.61 17.54
CA LEU A 66 -14.65 -18.23 18.85
C LEU A 66 -15.85 -17.71 19.63
N TYR A 67 -16.11 -16.40 19.57
CA TYR A 67 -17.15 -15.73 20.36
C TYR A 67 -18.44 -15.48 19.58
N CYS A 68 -18.37 -15.22 18.27
CA CYS A 68 -19.50 -14.81 17.44
C CYS A 68 -19.51 -15.52 16.05
N PRO A 69 -19.64 -16.85 16.00
CA PRO A 69 -19.54 -17.61 14.75
C PRO A 69 -20.65 -17.29 13.73
N CYS A 70 -21.75 -16.67 14.18
CA CYS A 70 -22.89 -16.31 13.33
C CYS A 70 -22.71 -14.98 12.58
N ILE A 71 -21.64 -14.20 12.86
CA ILE A 71 -21.44 -12.88 12.23
C ILE A 71 -20.72 -13.02 10.86
N PRO A 72 -21.27 -12.48 9.76
CA PRO A 72 -20.58 -12.41 8.47
C PRO A 72 -19.34 -11.48 8.56
N PRO A 73 -18.26 -11.71 7.79
CA PRO A 73 -18.16 -12.46 6.54
C PRO A 73 -17.52 -13.86 6.67
N ILE A 74 -17.56 -14.45 7.86
CA ILE A 74 -16.87 -15.72 8.14
C ILE A 74 -17.54 -16.84 7.32
N LEU A 75 -16.74 -17.73 6.73
CA LEU A 75 -17.18 -18.97 6.04
C LEU A 75 -18.21 -19.78 6.84
N SER A 76 -18.22 -19.62 8.17
CA SER A 76 -19.21 -20.20 9.09
C SER A 76 -20.64 -19.84 8.73
N SER A 77 -20.90 -18.58 8.36
CA SER A 77 -22.24 -18.08 8.04
C SER A 77 -22.85 -18.74 6.80
N PHE A 78 -22.02 -19.22 5.86
CA PHE A 78 -22.49 -19.97 4.69
C PHE A 78 -22.76 -21.44 5.00
N LEU A 79 -22.06 -22.01 5.97
CA LEU A 79 -22.19 -23.42 6.35
C LEU A 79 -23.28 -23.64 7.40
N TYR A 80 -23.65 -22.61 8.16
CA TYR A 80 -24.68 -22.67 9.21
C TYR A 80 -25.90 -21.85 8.81
N VAL A 81 -26.97 -22.55 8.41
CA VAL A 81 -28.25 -21.95 8.00
C VAL A 81 -29.15 -21.60 9.21
N GLU A 82 -28.79 -22.02 10.43
CA GLU A 82 -29.67 -21.95 11.62
C GLU A 82 -29.21 -21.01 12.75
N CYS A 83 -28.58 -19.88 12.44
CA CYS A 83 -28.35 -18.85 13.47
C CYS A 83 -29.63 -18.02 13.67
N ARG A 84 -30.31 -18.17 14.82
CA ARG A 84 -31.51 -17.36 15.17
C ARG A 84 -31.16 -16.02 15.79
N SER A 85 -30.09 -15.95 16.58
CA SER A 85 -29.55 -14.73 17.18
C SER A 85 -28.03 -14.64 17.03
N TRP A 86 -27.48 -13.44 17.15
CA TRP A 86 -26.02 -13.19 17.08
C TRP A 86 -25.26 -13.77 18.28
N ASP A 87 -25.95 -13.91 19.42
CA ASP A 87 -25.41 -14.41 20.68
C ASP A 87 -25.70 -15.90 20.90
N ASP A 88 -26.45 -16.53 20.00
CA ASP A 88 -26.69 -17.96 20.07
C ASP A 88 -25.36 -18.68 19.86
N ALA A 89 -24.75 -19.13 20.94
CA ALA A 89 -23.62 -20.03 20.87
C ALA A 89 -24.14 -21.36 20.27
N PRO A 90 -23.84 -21.68 19.00
CA PRO A 90 -24.30 -22.95 18.48
C PRO A 90 -23.65 -24.05 19.31
N GLN A 91 -24.39 -25.12 19.61
CA GLN A 91 -23.83 -26.40 20.08
C GLN A 91 -23.00 -27.06 18.97
N MET A 92 -22.03 -26.33 18.45
CA MET A 92 -21.13 -26.77 17.41
C MET A 92 -20.17 -27.77 18.04
N ARG A 93 -20.04 -28.94 17.40
CA ARG A 93 -19.04 -29.93 17.80
C ARG A 93 -17.67 -29.27 17.82
N PHE A 94 -16.93 -29.46 18.90
CA PHE A 94 -15.61 -28.85 19.12
C PHE A 94 -14.67 -29.00 17.91
N MET A 95 -14.69 -30.17 17.27
CA MET A 95 -13.91 -30.46 16.06
C MET A 95 -14.22 -29.52 14.89
N LEU A 96 -15.50 -29.21 14.64
CA LEU A 96 -15.90 -28.32 13.55
C LEU A 96 -15.50 -26.88 13.85
N LYS A 97 -15.65 -26.45 15.11
CA LYS A 97 -15.21 -25.12 15.56
C LYS A 97 -13.70 -24.94 15.40
N ALA A 98 -12.91 -25.95 15.78
CA ALA A 98 -11.45 -25.92 15.64
C ALA A 98 -11.03 -25.85 14.16
N LEU A 99 -11.65 -26.68 13.29
CA LEU A 99 -11.38 -26.69 11.85
C LEU A 99 -11.70 -25.34 11.20
N LEU A 100 -12.87 -24.76 11.52
CA LEU A 100 -13.32 -23.49 10.96
C LEU A 100 -12.49 -22.31 11.44
N THR A 101 -12.07 -22.33 12.70
CA THR A 101 -11.15 -21.33 13.27
C THR A 101 -9.79 -21.40 12.58
N SER A 102 -9.24 -22.60 12.42
CA SER A 102 -7.95 -22.82 11.75
C SER A 102 -7.99 -22.36 10.28
N LEU A 103 -9.04 -22.73 9.56
CA LEU A 103 -9.22 -22.34 8.16
C LEU A 103 -9.39 -20.82 8.00
N SER A 104 -10.22 -20.20 8.85
CA SER A 104 -10.45 -18.75 8.82
C SER A 104 -9.18 -17.97 9.17
N TYR A 105 -8.42 -18.44 10.15
CA TYR A 105 -7.11 -17.88 10.49
C TYR A 105 -6.14 -17.95 9.30
N TYR A 106 -6.05 -19.11 8.65
CA TYR A 106 -5.17 -19.29 7.49
C TYR A 106 -5.52 -18.34 6.36
N PHE A 107 -6.81 -18.24 5.99
CA PHE A 107 -7.24 -17.30 4.95
C PHE A 107 -6.98 -15.84 5.33
N ALA A 108 -7.27 -15.46 6.58
CA ALA A 108 -7.02 -14.11 7.07
C ALA A 108 -5.52 -13.76 7.05
N ALA A 109 -4.67 -14.70 7.46
CA ALA A 109 -3.21 -14.52 7.47
C ALA A 109 -2.63 -14.43 6.04
N VAL A 110 -3.12 -15.25 5.11
CA VAL A 110 -2.70 -15.17 3.70
C VAL A 110 -3.17 -13.86 3.06
N ALA A 111 -4.41 -13.44 3.32
CA ALA A 111 -4.94 -12.18 2.81
C ALA A 111 -4.20 -10.96 3.38
N SER A 112 -3.90 -10.95 4.69
CA SER A 112 -3.16 -9.86 5.32
C SER A 112 -1.71 -9.82 4.82
N ALA A 113 -1.04 -10.96 4.65
CA ALA A 113 0.31 -11.03 4.09
C ALA A 113 0.37 -10.55 2.63
N ALA A 114 -0.59 -10.97 1.80
CA ALA A 114 -0.68 -10.52 0.41
C ALA A 114 -0.90 -9.00 0.31
N THR A 115 -1.78 -8.46 1.15
CA THR A 115 -2.05 -7.02 1.23
C THR A 115 -0.81 -6.25 1.70
N PHE A 116 -0.13 -6.75 2.74
CA PHE A 116 1.12 -6.17 3.23
C PHE A 116 2.18 -6.13 2.13
N PHE A 117 2.38 -7.23 1.41
CA PHE A 117 3.35 -7.29 0.32
C PHE A 117 3.02 -6.28 -0.79
N LEU A 118 1.76 -6.23 -1.24
CA LEU A 118 1.30 -5.29 -2.27
C LEU A 118 1.49 -3.82 -1.85
N VAL A 119 1.04 -3.46 -0.64
CA VAL A 119 1.06 -2.07 -0.18
C VAL A 119 2.45 -1.64 0.27
N VAL A 120 3.12 -2.42 1.11
CA VAL A 120 4.41 -2.02 1.69
C VAL A 120 5.55 -2.22 0.69
N VAL A 121 5.68 -3.43 0.13
CA VAL A 121 6.85 -3.79 -0.68
C VAL A 121 6.74 -3.23 -2.10
N ILE A 122 5.56 -3.27 -2.71
CA ILE A 122 5.42 -2.89 -4.13
C ILE A 122 5.01 -1.43 -4.29
N PHE A 123 4.16 -0.91 -3.40
CA PHE A 123 3.69 0.47 -3.49
C PHE A 123 4.60 1.45 -2.72
N ILE A 124 4.76 1.26 -1.41
CA ILE A 124 5.44 2.21 -0.51
C ILE A 124 6.97 2.21 -0.73
N TYR A 125 7.62 1.05 -0.84
CA TYR A 125 9.08 0.99 -0.91
C TYR A 125 9.68 1.71 -2.14
N PRO A 126 9.20 1.49 -3.38
CA PRO A 126 9.70 2.26 -4.53
C PRO A 126 9.42 3.76 -4.43
N LEU A 127 8.35 4.17 -3.74
CA LEU A 127 8.06 5.58 -3.47
C LEU A 127 9.11 6.20 -2.54
N GLU A 128 9.52 5.48 -1.51
CA GLU A 128 10.57 5.92 -0.59
C GLU A 128 11.88 6.16 -1.33
N VAL A 129 12.32 5.18 -2.14
CA VAL A 129 13.55 5.29 -2.95
C VAL A 129 13.51 6.50 -3.89
N LYS A 130 12.35 6.78 -4.52
CA LYS A 130 12.18 7.99 -5.35
C LYS A 130 12.30 9.28 -4.55
N ILE A 131 11.69 9.35 -3.37
CA ILE A 131 11.76 10.54 -2.51
C ILE A 131 13.19 10.75 -2.03
N MET A 132 13.91 9.67 -1.71
CA MET A 132 15.32 9.71 -1.32
C MET A 132 16.20 10.26 -2.45
N LEU A 133 16.07 9.72 -3.66
CA LEU A 133 16.77 10.20 -4.85
C LEU A 133 16.47 11.68 -5.16
N LEU A 134 15.20 12.07 -5.12
CA LEU A 134 14.80 13.47 -5.31
C LEU A 134 15.39 14.39 -4.23
N GLY A 135 15.42 13.93 -2.98
CA GLY A 135 16.05 14.64 -1.86
C GLY A 135 17.55 14.84 -2.07
N ALA A 136 18.25 13.79 -2.52
CA ALA A 136 19.68 13.85 -2.82
C ALA A 136 19.98 14.86 -3.94
N ILE A 137 19.19 14.86 -5.03
CA ILE A 137 19.33 15.85 -6.10
C ILE A 137 19.08 17.26 -5.57
N LYS A 138 18.00 17.47 -4.80
CA LYS A 138 17.64 18.79 -4.26
C LYS A 138 18.70 19.35 -3.31
N ARG A 139 19.29 18.51 -2.46
CA ARG A 139 20.39 18.92 -1.54
C ARG A 139 21.63 19.36 -2.32
N LYS A 140 22.12 18.51 -3.23
CA LYS A 140 23.28 18.81 -4.06
C LYS A 140 23.07 20.03 -4.96
N PHE A 141 21.83 20.25 -5.40
CA PHE A 141 21.46 21.44 -6.14
C PHE A 141 21.60 22.73 -5.32
N HIS A 142 21.25 22.68 -4.03
CA HIS A 142 21.27 23.85 -3.15
C HIS A 142 22.68 24.24 -2.68
N GLU A 143 23.64 23.31 -2.72
CA GLU A 143 25.01 23.50 -2.25
C GLU A 143 25.93 24.26 -3.25
N ARG A 144 25.47 24.58 -4.48
CA ARG A 144 26.27 25.12 -5.63
C ARG A 144 27.30 24.10 -6.15
N GLU A 145 27.69 24.01 -7.42
CA GLU A 145 27.70 24.94 -8.55
C GLU A 145 27.76 24.11 -9.85
N VAL A 146 27.14 24.61 -10.93
CA VAL A 146 27.08 24.01 -12.28
C VAL A 146 26.22 22.75 -12.41
N PHE A 147 25.28 22.81 -13.35
CA PHE A 147 24.43 21.68 -13.72
C PHE A 147 25.27 20.59 -14.39
N GLN A 148 25.64 19.56 -13.64
CA GLN A 148 26.44 18.45 -14.15
C GLN A 148 25.56 17.30 -14.71
N SER A 149 26.06 16.63 -15.74
CA SER A 149 25.50 15.41 -16.34
C SER A 149 24.92 14.37 -15.34
N PRO A 150 25.56 14.05 -14.18
CA PRO A 150 25.02 13.10 -13.21
C PRO A 150 23.59 13.35 -12.76
N TYR A 151 23.15 14.62 -12.62
CA TYR A 151 21.78 14.92 -12.18
C TYR A 151 20.73 14.46 -13.20
N LEU A 152 21.05 14.58 -14.49
CA LEU A 152 20.19 14.11 -15.58
C LEU A 152 20.07 12.58 -15.58
N VAL A 153 21.16 11.89 -15.26
CA VAL A 153 21.19 10.43 -15.14
C VAL A 153 20.32 9.99 -13.96
N THR A 154 20.49 10.58 -12.77
CA THR A 154 19.66 10.26 -11.60
C THR A 154 18.18 10.55 -11.85
N TYR A 155 17.86 11.67 -12.52
CA TYR A 155 16.47 11.97 -12.88
C TYR A 155 15.89 10.93 -13.86
N ARG A 156 16.67 10.48 -14.84
CA ARG A 156 16.27 9.41 -15.76
C ARG A 156 16.06 8.07 -15.05
N ILE A 157 16.85 7.77 -14.00
CA ILE A 157 16.64 6.60 -13.14
C ILE A 157 15.29 6.70 -12.41
N ILE A 158 14.95 7.88 -11.84
CA ILE A 158 13.64 8.10 -11.20
C ILE A 158 12.48 7.86 -12.19
N GLN A 159 12.63 8.32 -13.44
CA GLN A 159 11.63 8.09 -14.49
C GLN A 159 11.51 6.61 -14.84
N LEU A 160 12.63 5.91 -15.02
CA LEU A 160 12.63 4.47 -15.30
C LEU A 160 11.94 3.70 -14.17
N LEU A 161 12.26 4.04 -12.91
CA LEU A 161 11.64 3.44 -11.74
C LEU A 161 10.14 3.76 -11.65
N SER A 162 9.72 4.92 -12.15
CA SER A 162 8.30 5.27 -12.27
C SER A 162 7.59 4.48 -13.34
N ASN A 163 8.22 4.24 -14.47
CA ASN A 163 7.66 3.41 -15.53
C ASN A 163 7.56 1.95 -15.09
N MET A 164 8.58 1.41 -14.40
CA MET A 164 8.55 0.06 -13.83
C MET A 164 7.45 -0.08 -12.78
N GLN A 165 7.33 0.88 -11.85
CA GLN A 165 6.27 0.87 -10.86
C GLN A 165 4.88 0.98 -11.51
N ASN A 166 4.70 1.83 -12.53
CA ASN A 166 3.44 1.95 -13.28
C ASN A 166 3.14 0.68 -14.10
N ALA A 167 4.14 -0.05 -14.57
CA ALA A 167 3.95 -1.33 -15.27
C ALA A 167 3.45 -2.41 -14.29
N VAL A 168 4.03 -2.47 -13.09
CA VAL A 168 3.64 -3.43 -12.04
C VAL A 168 2.29 -3.08 -11.40
N LEU A 169 2.02 -1.80 -11.17
CA LEU A 169 0.77 -1.30 -10.56
C LEU A 169 -0.26 -0.83 -11.60
N GLY A 170 -0.05 -1.18 -12.86
CA GLY A 170 -0.93 -0.79 -13.94
C GLY A 170 -2.34 -1.34 -13.75
N ILE A 171 -3.22 -1.03 -14.71
CA ILE A 171 -4.57 -1.60 -14.72
C ILE A 171 -4.46 -3.13 -14.76
N PRO A 172 -5.17 -3.87 -13.89
CA PRO A 172 -6.24 -3.42 -12.98
C PRO A 172 -5.83 -3.22 -11.51
N ILE A 173 -4.57 -3.44 -11.12
CA ILE A 173 -4.17 -3.49 -9.70
C ILE A 173 -4.56 -2.23 -8.95
N MET A 174 -4.19 -1.06 -9.44
CA MET A 174 -4.40 0.17 -8.67
C MET A 174 -5.88 0.44 -8.42
N GLN A 175 -6.74 0.14 -9.40
CA GLN A 175 -8.19 0.24 -9.26
C GLN A 175 -8.73 -0.80 -8.28
N VAL A 176 -8.20 -2.03 -8.30
CA VAL A 176 -8.57 -3.07 -7.34
C VAL A 176 -8.16 -2.67 -5.92
N ILE A 177 -6.97 -2.10 -5.71
CA ILE A 177 -6.53 -1.62 -4.38
C ILE A 177 -7.47 -0.51 -3.90
N ILE A 178 -7.61 0.57 -4.67
CA ILE A 178 -8.43 1.73 -4.28
C ILE A 178 -9.87 1.29 -4.05
N GLY A 179 -10.45 0.55 -5.00
CA GLY A 179 -11.82 0.09 -4.95
C GLY A 179 -12.07 -0.88 -3.79
N SER A 180 -11.19 -1.85 -3.57
CA SER A 180 -11.33 -2.81 -2.47
C SER A 180 -11.24 -2.13 -1.11
N VAL A 181 -10.28 -1.22 -0.91
CA VAL A 181 -10.12 -0.53 0.36
C VAL A 181 -11.29 0.43 0.61
N THR A 182 -11.71 1.20 -0.40
CA THR A 182 -12.85 2.14 -0.27
C THR A 182 -14.16 1.39 0.00
N LEU A 183 -14.42 0.30 -0.71
CA LEU A 183 -15.60 -0.54 -0.50
C LEU A 183 -15.59 -1.14 0.91
N THR A 184 -14.44 -1.66 1.33
CA THR A 184 -14.27 -2.30 2.63
C THR A 184 -14.44 -1.29 3.78
N GLU A 185 -13.86 -0.10 3.67
CA GLU A 185 -14.05 0.98 4.65
C GLU A 185 -15.51 1.45 4.69
N SER A 186 -16.14 1.66 3.54
CA SER A 186 -17.53 2.10 3.46
C SER A 186 -18.48 1.08 4.08
N LEU A 187 -18.27 -0.21 3.82
CA LEU A 187 -19.05 -1.30 4.43
C LEU A 187 -18.81 -1.38 5.94
N ALA A 188 -17.56 -1.26 6.39
CA ALA A 188 -17.23 -1.27 7.82
C ALA A 188 -17.91 -0.12 8.57
N LEU A 189 -17.83 1.11 8.03
CA LEU A 189 -18.49 2.29 8.60
C LEU A 189 -20.01 2.19 8.54
N TYR A 190 -20.57 1.67 7.44
CA TYR A 190 -22.00 1.45 7.32
C TYR A 190 -22.51 0.51 8.41
N ILE A 191 -21.88 -0.68 8.56
CA ILE A 191 -22.22 -1.65 9.60
C ILE A 191 -22.08 -1.03 10.99
N LEU A 192 -21.01 -0.27 11.22
CA LEU A 192 -20.77 0.40 12.49
C LEU A 192 -21.88 1.40 12.83
N ILE A 193 -22.38 2.17 11.86
CA ILE A 193 -23.45 3.15 12.06
C ILE A 193 -24.82 2.49 12.22
N THR A 194 -25.17 1.55 11.33
CA THR A 194 -26.52 0.96 11.31
C THR A 194 -26.75 -0.05 12.41
N SER A 195 -25.70 -0.74 12.84
CA SER A 195 -25.82 -1.91 13.71
C SER A 195 -25.15 -1.69 15.08
N ALA A 196 -24.79 -0.45 15.43
CA ALA A 196 -24.19 -0.08 16.71
C ALA A 196 -24.99 -0.57 17.93
N SER A 197 -26.33 -0.59 17.84
CA SER A 197 -27.19 -1.02 18.95
C SER A 197 -27.47 -2.51 18.97
N ALA A 198 -27.19 -3.22 17.87
CA ALA A 198 -27.55 -4.63 17.69
C ALA A 198 -26.35 -5.59 17.82
N LEU A 199 -25.13 -5.07 17.65
CA LEU A 199 -23.91 -5.88 17.65
C LEU A 199 -23.25 -5.91 19.04
N PRO A 200 -22.60 -7.03 19.40
CA PRO A 200 -21.79 -7.10 20.60
C PRO A 200 -20.71 -6.00 20.64
N PRO A 201 -20.46 -5.35 21.80
CA PRO A 201 -19.48 -4.28 21.92
C PRO A 201 -18.07 -4.66 21.42
N GLN A 202 -17.67 -5.92 21.58
CA GLN A 202 -16.37 -6.46 21.15
C GLN A 202 -16.22 -6.43 19.62
N PHE A 203 -17.31 -6.71 18.90
CA PHE A 203 -17.33 -6.68 17.45
C PHE A 203 -17.28 -5.24 16.93
N LEU A 204 -18.01 -4.33 17.57
CA LEU A 204 -17.95 -2.89 17.26
C LEU A 204 -16.55 -2.30 17.48
N LEU A 205 -15.89 -2.69 18.58
CA LEU A 205 -14.51 -2.28 18.84
C LEU A 205 -13.57 -2.79 17.75
N SER A 206 -13.70 -4.05 17.34
CA SER A 206 -12.87 -4.65 16.29
C SER A 206 -13.09 -3.95 14.93
N LEU A 207 -14.34 -3.67 14.57
CA LEU A 207 -14.70 -2.90 13.37
C LEU A 207 -14.15 -1.47 13.41
N SER A 208 -14.19 -0.82 14.58
CA SER A 208 -13.64 0.54 14.75
C SER A 208 -12.14 0.56 14.51
N ILE A 209 -11.42 -0.39 15.12
CA ILE A 209 -9.97 -0.56 14.94
C ILE A 209 -9.66 -0.82 13.46
N PHE A 210 -10.41 -1.71 12.82
CA PHE A 210 -10.28 -2.03 11.40
C PHE A 210 -10.49 -0.82 10.50
N ALA A 211 -11.54 -0.02 10.75
CA ALA A 211 -11.84 1.19 10.00
C ALA A 211 -10.71 2.22 10.12
N VAL A 212 -10.16 2.42 11.33
CA VAL A 212 -9.00 3.31 11.54
C VAL A 212 -7.77 2.81 10.79
N TYR A 213 -7.49 1.51 10.79
CA TYR A 213 -6.38 0.95 10.00
C TYR A 213 -6.56 1.20 8.51
N MET A 214 -7.76 0.93 7.96
CA MET A 214 -8.04 1.18 6.55
C MET A 214 -7.90 2.67 6.20
N PHE A 215 -8.42 3.56 7.04
CA PHE A 215 -8.27 5.00 6.85
C PHE A 215 -6.80 5.43 6.77
N ILE A 216 -5.94 4.93 7.66
CA ILE A 216 -4.51 5.26 7.63
C ILE A 216 -3.82 4.65 6.40
N VAL A 217 -4.18 3.43 6.02
CA VAL A 217 -3.67 2.74 4.82
C VAL A 217 -4.13 3.42 3.53
N ILE A 218 -5.24 4.14 3.52
CA ILE A 218 -5.61 5.01 2.41
C ILE A 218 -4.82 6.31 2.50
N VAL A 219 -5.10 7.11 3.52
CA VAL A 219 -4.60 8.49 3.58
C VAL A 219 -3.08 8.54 3.54
N GLY A 220 -2.39 7.62 4.21
CA GLY A 220 -0.94 7.64 4.32
C GLY A 220 -0.22 7.40 3.00
N PRO A 221 -0.34 6.20 2.39
CA PRO A 221 0.25 5.87 1.11
C PRO A 221 -0.14 6.83 -0.03
N PHE A 222 -1.40 7.27 -0.11
CA PHE A 222 -1.83 8.23 -1.15
C PHE A 222 -1.20 9.61 -0.96
N LYS A 223 -1.13 10.10 0.29
CA LYS A 223 -0.42 11.35 0.61
C LYS A 223 1.08 11.24 0.34
N LEU A 224 1.67 10.07 0.61
CA LEU A 224 3.06 9.78 0.27
C LEU A 224 3.29 9.74 -1.23
N ALA A 225 2.40 9.14 -2.00
CA ALA A 225 2.50 9.05 -3.46
C ALA A 225 2.42 10.41 -4.16
N ALA A 226 1.69 11.38 -3.57
CA ALA A 226 1.62 12.74 -4.07
C ALA A 226 2.95 13.53 -3.88
N ASN A 227 3.73 13.17 -2.85
CA ASN A 227 4.95 13.90 -2.47
C ASN A 227 6.08 13.84 -3.53
N PRO A 228 6.50 12.65 -4.06
CA PRO A 228 7.52 12.61 -5.11
C PRO A 228 7.05 13.30 -6.39
N TYR A 229 5.75 13.28 -6.71
CA TYR A 229 5.23 14.06 -7.82
C TYR A 229 5.45 15.56 -7.60
N GLN A 230 4.99 16.11 -6.47
CA GLN A 230 5.14 17.53 -6.15
C GLN A 230 6.61 17.96 -6.12
N LYS A 231 7.48 17.17 -5.48
CA LYS A 231 8.93 17.41 -5.46
C LYS A 231 9.56 17.33 -6.84
N SER A 232 9.11 16.41 -7.71
CA SER A 232 9.63 16.30 -9.07
C SER A 232 9.25 17.50 -9.93
N VAL A 233 8.03 18.05 -9.74
CA VAL A 233 7.56 19.25 -10.45
C VAL A 233 8.31 20.49 -9.97
N GLU A 234 8.49 20.65 -8.65
CA GLU A 234 9.29 21.72 -8.06
C GLU A 234 10.73 21.67 -8.60
N LEU A 235 11.35 20.48 -8.59
CA LEU A 235 12.68 20.26 -9.12
C LEU A 235 12.76 20.61 -10.61
N LEU A 236 11.82 20.13 -11.44
CA LEU A 236 11.76 20.49 -12.86
C LEU A 236 11.61 22.00 -13.08
N GLY A 237 10.84 22.70 -12.23
CA GLY A 237 10.72 24.15 -12.26
C GLY A 237 12.07 24.84 -12.01
N LEU A 238 12.78 24.41 -10.96
CA LEU A 238 14.14 24.89 -10.66
C LEU A 238 15.09 24.61 -11.83
N LEU A 239 15.04 23.41 -12.40
CA LEU A 239 15.87 23.03 -13.54
C LEU A 239 15.59 23.86 -14.79
N LYS A 240 14.33 24.21 -15.05
CA LYS A 240 13.94 25.08 -16.17
C LYS A 240 14.40 26.53 -15.99
N SER A 241 14.50 26.99 -14.74
CA SER A 241 14.93 28.36 -14.41
C SER A 241 16.44 28.58 -14.49
N LEU A 242 17.24 27.51 -14.50
CA LEU A 242 18.69 27.61 -14.62
C LEU A 242 19.11 28.10 -16.01
N ASN A 243 20.06 29.03 -16.03
CA ASN A 243 20.79 29.43 -17.25
C ASN A 243 21.80 28.34 -17.64
N GLY A 244 21.30 27.23 -18.20
CA GLY A 244 22.11 26.15 -18.77
C GLY A 244 22.31 26.28 -20.29
N SER A 245 23.12 25.39 -20.86
CA SER A 245 23.24 25.28 -22.32
C SER A 245 21.87 24.99 -22.96
N LYS A 246 21.67 25.46 -24.21
CA LYS A 246 20.42 25.21 -24.98
C LYS A 246 20.07 23.71 -25.02
N TRP A 247 21.09 22.84 -25.07
CA TRP A 247 20.93 21.40 -25.08
C TRP A 247 20.42 20.87 -23.73
N SER A 248 21.01 21.32 -22.61
CA SER A 248 20.51 20.97 -21.27
C SER A 248 19.06 21.38 -21.07
N LYS A 249 18.70 22.61 -21.47
CA LYS A 249 17.33 23.12 -21.38
C LYS A 249 16.35 22.27 -22.22
N ARG A 250 16.76 21.86 -23.44
CA ARG A 250 15.96 20.99 -24.30
C ARG A 250 15.79 19.59 -23.70
N SER A 251 16.84 19.03 -23.11
CA SER A 251 16.78 17.74 -22.39
C SER A 251 15.83 17.82 -21.20
N VAL A 252 15.93 18.86 -20.37
CA VAL A 252 15.03 19.07 -19.21
C VAL A 252 13.57 19.21 -19.65
N MET A 253 13.31 19.93 -20.74
CA MET A 253 11.95 20.10 -21.29
C MET A 253 11.36 18.79 -21.82
N SER A 254 12.18 17.84 -22.25
CA SER A 254 11.72 16.54 -22.74
C SER A 254 11.31 15.57 -21.64
N PHE A 255 11.66 15.85 -20.39
CA PHE A 255 11.34 14.94 -19.29
C PHE A 255 9.89 15.08 -18.83
N PRO A 256 9.08 14.01 -18.91
CA PRO A 256 7.80 13.99 -18.24
C PRO A 256 7.99 14.00 -16.71
N SER A 257 7.06 14.64 -16.02
CA SER A 257 6.96 14.55 -14.55
C SER A 257 6.75 13.10 -14.14
N SER A 258 7.36 12.68 -13.03
CA SER A 258 7.13 11.36 -12.41
C SER A 258 5.72 11.32 -11.81
N LYS A 259 4.73 11.05 -12.65
CA LYS A 259 3.34 10.84 -12.26
C LYS A 259 3.10 9.33 -12.16
N LEU A 260 2.62 8.88 -11.00
CA LEU A 260 1.99 7.57 -10.89
C LEU A 260 0.71 7.61 -11.72
N SER A 261 0.64 6.77 -12.76
CA SER A 261 -0.58 6.67 -13.56
C SER A 261 -1.60 5.89 -12.72
N LEU A 262 -2.56 6.60 -12.13
CA LEU A 262 -3.67 6.02 -11.36
C LEU A 262 -4.71 5.31 -12.26
N GLY A 263 -4.28 4.79 -13.42
CA GLY A 263 -5.14 4.10 -14.38
C GLY A 263 -5.80 5.00 -15.43
N ASP A 264 -5.34 6.25 -15.60
CA ASP A 264 -5.97 7.20 -16.54
C ASP A 264 -5.45 7.08 -17.99
N GLY A 265 -4.65 6.05 -18.29
CA GLY A 265 -4.25 5.68 -19.65
C GLY A 265 -3.44 6.71 -20.46
N LYS A 266 -3.07 7.86 -19.88
CA LYS A 266 -2.28 8.92 -20.53
C LYS A 266 -1.31 9.60 -19.57
#